data_AF-A0A937M106-F1
#
_entry.id   AF-A0A937M106-F1
#
_cell.length_a   1.000
_cell.length_b   1.000
_cell.length_c   1.000
_cell.angle_alpha   90.00
_cell.angle_beta   90.00
_cell.angle_gamma   90.00
#
_symmetry.space_group_name_H-M   'P 1'
#
loop_
_entity.id
_entity.type
_entity.pdbx_description
1 polymer ?
#
loop_
_entity_poly.entity_id
_entity_poly.type
_entity_poly.pdbx_seq_one_letter_code
_entity_poly.pdbx_strand_id
1 'polypeptide(L)'
;MKLLKQYFYSHQADLDALNLENQGIVVHVSSKHSHSLGGLVTGAFSVGLWVVFDHQFNDAHSFIADDSFEVKDGFTAEELANLKVEFQTESSTLLNHFIVCALFGLFTFGAITTSIICYFW
;
A
#
# COMPACT_ATOMS: atom_id res chain seq x y z
N MET A 1 10.45 5.40 -4.63
CA MET A 1 9.07 5.70 -5.08
C MET A 1 8.97 7.17 -5.42
N LYS A 2 8.38 7.49 -6.57
CA LYS A 2 8.19 8.87 -7.04
C LYS A 2 6.73 9.10 -7.43
N LEU A 3 6.20 10.27 -7.09
CA LEU A 3 4.83 10.65 -7.44
C LEU A 3 4.75 10.88 -8.94
N LEU A 4 3.86 10.16 -9.61
CA LEU A 4 3.63 10.27 -11.04
C LEU A 4 2.54 11.30 -11.34
N LYS A 5 1.38 11.16 -10.68
CA LYS A 5 0.22 12.02 -10.90
C LYS A 5 -0.72 11.99 -9.71
N GLN A 6 -1.48 13.06 -9.51
CA GLN A 6 -2.55 13.14 -8.53
C GLN A 6 -3.90 13.21 -9.23
N TYR A 7 -4.88 12.53 -8.65
CA TYR A 7 -6.24 12.45 -9.17
C TYR A 7 -7.24 12.89 -8.09
N PHE A 8 -8.30 13.55 -8.53
CA PHE A 8 -9.44 13.85 -7.66
C PHE A 8 -10.37 12.65 -7.47
N TYR A 9 -10.33 11.68 -8.38
CA TYR A 9 -11.17 10.48 -8.34
C TYR A 9 -10.31 9.22 -8.33
N SER A 10 -10.57 8.32 -7.38
CA SER A 10 -9.84 7.05 -7.25
C SER A 10 -9.93 6.18 -8.49
N HIS A 11 -11.09 6.18 -9.16
CA HIS A 11 -11.33 5.38 -10.37
C HIS A 11 -10.33 5.69 -11.49
N GLN A 12 -9.99 6.97 -11.70
CA GLN A 12 -9.03 7.34 -12.74
C GLN A 12 -7.61 6.88 -12.39
N ALA A 13 -7.23 7.00 -11.11
CA ALA A 13 -5.95 6.50 -10.63
C ALA A 13 -5.85 4.97 -10.79
N ASP A 14 -6.97 4.25 -10.67
CA ASP A 14 -7.03 2.79 -10.83
C ASP A 14 -6.89 2.34 -12.28
N LEU A 15 -7.53 3.05 -13.21
CA LEU A 15 -7.38 2.75 -14.63
C LEU A 15 -5.94 3.00 -15.09
N ASP A 16 -5.37 4.16 -14.75
CA ASP A 16 -4.01 4.51 -15.14
C ASP A 16 -2.99 3.56 -14.45
N ALA A 17 -3.25 3.14 -13.20
CA ALA A 17 -2.44 2.13 -12.53
C ALA A 17 -2.47 0.78 -13.26
N LEU A 18 -3.66 0.30 -13.64
CA LEU A 18 -3.82 -0.97 -14.34
C LEU A 18 -3.11 -0.96 -15.70
N ASN A 19 -3.21 0.15 -16.43
CA ASN A 19 -2.53 0.30 -17.72
C ASN A 19 -1.00 0.25 -17.56
N LEU A 20 -0.44 0.88 -16.54
CA LEU A 20 1.00 0.83 -16.23
C LEU A 20 1.45 -0.56 -15.78
N GLU A 21 0.66 -1.23 -14.94
CA GLU A 21 0.95 -2.61 -14.51
C GLU A 21 0.98 -3.58 -15.70
N ASN A 22 0.09 -3.39 -16.69
CA ASN A 22 0.08 -4.18 -17.91
C ASN A 22 1.35 -3.99 -18.77
N GLN A 23 2.05 -2.86 -18.61
CA GLN A 23 3.34 -2.61 -19.26
C GLN A 23 4.54 -3.03 -18.41
N GLY A 24 4.32 -3.72 -17.29
CA GLY A 24 5.40 -4.14 -16.40
C GLY A 24 5.91 -3.07 -15.43
N ILE A 25 5.18 -1.94 -15.30
CA ILE A 25 5.57 -0.86 -14.38
C ILE A 25 4.90 -1.06 -13.04
N VAL A 26 5.70 -1.15 -11.97
CA VAL A 26 5.16 -1.32 -10.62
C VAL A 26 4.73 0.02 -10.06
N VAL A 27 3.45 0.12 -9.71
CA VAL A 27 2.84 1.34 -9.19
C VAL A 27 2.15 1.10 -7.85
N HIS A 28 1.97 2.18 -7.10
CA HIS A 28 1.22 2.21 -5.85
C HIS A 28 0.23 3.37 -5.86
N VAL A 29 -1.03 3.08 -5.55
CA VAL A 29 -2.07 4.11 -5.43
C VAL A 29 -2.32 4.42 -3.96
N SER A 30 -1.93 5.62 -3.52
CA SER A 30 -2.06 6.08 -2.14
C SER A 30 -3.40 6.78 -1.89
N SER A 31 -3.81 6.85 -0.62
CA SER A 31 -4.98 7.63 -0.16
C SER A 31 -6.36 7.17 -0.64
N LYS A 32 -6.48 5.98 -1.26
CA LYS A 32 -7.77 5.38 -1.65
C LYS A 32 -8.78 5.31 -0.51
N HIS A 33 -8.36 4.73 0.61
CA HIS A 33 -9.24 4.48 1.75
C HIS A 33 -9.62 5.79 2.46
N SER A 34 -8.66 6.69 2.65
CA SER A 34 -8.89 8.02 3.23
C SER A 34 -9.81 8.89 2.39
N HIS A 35 -9.69 8.82 1.06
CA HIS A 35 -10.60 9.49 0.13
C HIS A 35 -12.03 8.92 0.21
N SER A 36 -12.17 7.59 0.32
CA SER A 36 -13.47 6.92 0.46
C SER A 36 -14.21 7.27 1.76
N LEU A 37 -13.50 7.62 2.83
CA LEU A 37 -14.08 8.02 4.12
C LEU A 37 -14.53 9.50 4.13
N GLY A 38 -14.32 10.22 3.02
CA GLY A 38 -14.68 11.63 2.84
C GLY A 38 -13.57 12.59 3.28
N GLY A 39 -13.11 13.43 2.34
CA GLY A 39 -12.02 14.38 2.57
C GLY A 39 -12.26 15.40 3.69
N LEU A 40 -13.52 15.64 4.07
CA LEU A 40 -13.89 16.48 5.22
C LEU A 40 -13.51 15.85 6.58
N VAL A 41 -13.43 14.52 6.66
CA VAL A 41 -13.11 13.79 7.89
C VAL A 41 -11.61 13.46 7.96
N THR A 42 -10.99 13.20 6.80
CA THR A 42 -9.60 12.69 6.72
C THR A 42 -8.59 13.68 6.15
N GLY A 43 -9.04 14.81 5.57
CA GLY A 43 -8.19 15.78 4.88
C GLY A 43 -7.66 15.30 3.51
N ALA A 44 -7.96 14.06 3.10
CA ALA A 44 -7.47 13.48 1.85
C ALA A 44 -8.47 13.73 0.71
N PHE A 45 -8.27 14.82 -0.03
CA PHE A 45 -9.10 15.19 -1.19
C PHE A 45 -8.56 14.65 -2.53
N SER A 46 -7.41 13.99 -2.51
CA SER A 46 -6.73 13.51 -3.72
C SER A 46 -6.10 12.14 -3.52
N VAL A 47 -6.09 11.37 -4.60
CA VAL A 47 -5.47 10.04 -4.71
C VAL A 47 -4.17 10.19 -5.49
N GLY A 48 -3.06 9.72 -4.94
CA GLY A 48 -1.74 9.81 -5.57
C GLY A 48 -1.38 8.50 -6.26
N LEU A 49 -0.93 8.57 -7.51
CA LEU A 49 -0.33 7.45 -8.23
C LEU A 49 1.18 7.58 -8.18
N TRP A 50 1.85 6.56 -7.66
CA TRP A 50 3.30 6.55 -7.42
C TRP A 50 3.94 5.41 -8.20
N VAL A 51 5.08 5.67 -8.83
CA VAL A 51 5.93 4.62 -9.40
C VAL A 51 6.85 4.10 -8.29
N VAL A 52 6.92 2.78 -8.12
CA VAL A 52 7.66 2.17 -7.02
C VAL A 52 9.17 2.31 -7.24
N PHE A 53 9.63 1.99 -8.45
CA PHE A 53 11.04 1.98 -8.84
C PHE A 53 11.46 3.21 -9.65
N ASP A 54 12.58 3.79 -9.28
CA ASP A 54 13.01 5.08 -9.85
C ASP A 54 13.42 5.00 -11.33
N HIS A 55 13.89 3.85 -11.80
CA HIS A 55 14.26 3.65 -13.21
C HIS A 55 13.04 3.63 -14.14
N GLN A 56 11.90 3.10 -13.65
CA GLN A 56 10.65 3.05 -14.42
C GLN A 56 9.93 4.39 -14.50
N PHE A 57 10.36 5.41 -13.74
CA PHE A 57 9.64 6.67 -13.63
C PHE A 57 9.53 7.42 -14.96
N ASN A 58 10.60 7.47 -15.75
CA ASN A 58 10.60 8.20 -17.03
C ASN A 58 9.69 7.52 -18.06
N ASP A 59 9.70 6.19 -18.09
CA ASP A 59 8.85 5.40 -18.98
C ASP A 59 7.38 5.53 -18.56
N ALA A 60 7.09 5.44 -17.26
CA ALA A 60 5.73 5.63 -16.74
C ALA A 60 5.18 7.02 -17.05
N HIS A 61 6.02 8.06 -16.93
CA HIS A 61 5.62 9.43 -17.25
C HIS A 61 5.36 9.61 -18.74
N SER A 62 6.18 9.01 -19.59
CA SER A 62 6.00 9.07 -21.04
C SER A 62 4.76 8.30 -21.49
N PHE A 63 4.51 7.13 -20.91
CA PHE A 63 3.34 6.30 -21.19
C PHE A 63 2.02 6.96 -20.75
N ILE A 64 1.97 7.62 -19.59
CA ILE A 64 0.77 8.38 -19.18
C ILE A 64 0.48 9.57 -20.10
N ALA A 65 1.52 10.17 -20.69
CA ALA A 65 1.35 11.29 -21.61
C ALA A 65 0.94 10.83 -23.02
N ASP A 66 1.40 9.64 -23.42
CA ASP A 66 1.15 9.02 -24.71
C ASP A 66 1.04 7.49 -24.55
N ASP A 67 -0.19 6.97 -24.62
CA ASP A 67 -0.49 5.54 -24.49
C ASP A 67 0.17 4.67 -25.59
N SER A 68 0.72 5.27 -26.64
CA SER A 68 1.47 4.57 -27.70
C SER A 68 2.96 4.42 -27.41
N PHE A 69 3.45 4.98 -26.30
CA PHE A 69 4.84 4.89 -25.90
C PHE A 69 5.22 3.45 -25.54
N GLU A 70 6.32 2.96 -26.11
CA GLU A 70 6.87 1.64 -25.79
C GLU A 70 7.73 1.73 -24.53
N VAL A 71 7.30 1.03 -23.47
CA VAL A 71 8.01 0.94 -22.19
C VAL A 71 9.27 0.08 -22.37
N LYS A 72 10.43 0.60 -21.95
CA LYS A 72 11.74 -0.03 -22.16
C LYS A 72 12.20 -0.78 -20.93
N ASP A 73 11.98 -0.20 -19.75
CA ASP A 73 12.41 -0.73 -18.46
C ASP A 73 11.26 -1.41 -17.69
N GLY A 74 10.33 -2.04 -18.42
CA GLY A 74 9.21 -2.78 -17.84
C GLY A 74 9.67 -4.13 -17.29
N PHE A 75 9.14 -4.55 -16.13
CA PHE A 75 9.37 -5.90 -15.63
C PHE A 75 8.62 -6.92 -16.48
N THR A 76 9.25 -8.08 -16.65
CA THR A 76 8.58 -9.25 -17.21
C THR A 76 7.54 -9.81 -16.23
N ALA A 77 6.60 -10.61 -16.74
CA ALA A 77 5.56 -11.23 -15.90
C ALA A 77 6.15 -12.12 -14.78
N GLU A 78 7.30 -12.75 -15.03
CA GLU A 78 8.00 -13.60 -14.05
C GLU A 78 8.63 -12.78 -12.92
N GLU A 79 9.27 -11.65 -13.25
CA GLU A 79 9.83 -10.73 -12.26
C GLU A 79 8.74 -10.08 -11.39
N LEU A 80 7.62 -9.71 -12.01
CA LEU A 80 6.43 -9.21 -11.31
C LEU A 80 5.85 -10.23 -10.33
N ALA A 81 5.82 -11.51 -10.70
CA ALA A 81 5.34 -12.58 -9.83
C ALA A 81 6.27 -12.77 -8.62
N ASN A 82 7.58 -12.76 -8.84
CA ASN A 82 8.57 -12.88 -7.76
C ASN A 82 8.50 -11.68 -6.78
N LEU A 83 8.38 -10.47 -7.30
CA LEU A 83 8.23 -9.26 -6.47
C LEU A 83 6.96 -9.33 -5.60
N LYS A 84 5.83 -9.80 -6.14
CA LYS A 84 4.58 -9.94 -5.37
C LYS A 84 4.71 -10.94 -4.20
N VAL A 85 5.45 -12.03 -4.39
CA VAL A 85 5.70 -13.02 -3.34
C VAL A 85 6.54 -12.41 -2.20
N GLU A 86 7.55 -11.60 -2.54
CA GLU A 86 8.40 -10.92 -1.56
C GLU A 86 7.59 -9.93 -0.70
N PHE A 87 6.76 -9.08 -1.32
CA PHE A 87 5.92 -8.12 -0.60
C PHE A 87 4.88 -8.77 0.35
N GLN A 88 4.31 -9.92 -0.03
CA GLN A 88 3.34 -10.63 0.82
C GLN A 88 3.98 -11.29 2.04
N THR A 89 5.23 -11.74 1.89
CA THR A 89 5.94 -12.46 2.94
C THR A 89 6.31 -11.54 4.11
N GLU A 90 6.70 -10.29 3.85
CA GLU A 90 7.02 -9.32 4.89
C GLU A 90 5.79 -8.78 5.66
N SER A 91 4.66 -8.60 4.98
CA SER A 91 3.44 -8.08 5.64
C SER A 91 2.87 -9.08 6.67
N SER A 92 2.91 -10.37 6.37
CA SER A 92 2.35 -11.41 7.23
C SER A 92 3.12 -11.61 8.54
N THR A 93 4.44 -11.41 8.52
CA THR A 93 5.30 -11.58 9.70
C THR A 93 5.12 -10.47 10.74
N LEU A 94 4.92 -9.22 10.31
CA LEU A 94 4.66 -8.09 11.21
C LEU A 94 3.27 -8.17 11.87
N LEU A 95 2.23 -8.57 11.13
CA LEU A 95 0.90 -8.75 11.68
C LEU A 95 0.87 -9.87 12.73
N ASN A 96 1.55 -10.98 12.48
CA ASN A 96 1.60 -12.09 13.43
C ASN A 96 2.29 -11.69 14.74
N HIS A 97 3.38 -10.89 14.67
CA HIS A 97 4.04 -10.37 15.86
C HIS A 97 3.15 -9.40 16.65
N PHE A 98 2.43 -8.50 15.96
CA PHE A 98 1.53 -7.56 16.62
C PHE A 98 0.37 -8.28 17.33
N ILE A 99 -0.24 -9.28 16.69
CA ILE A 99 -1.33 -10.08 17.28
C ILE A 99 -0.85 -10.82 18.53
N VAL A 100 0.32 -11.46 18.45
CA VAL A 100 0.90 -12.17 19.60
C VAL A 100 1.19 -11.20 20.75
N CYS A 101 1.81 -10.05 20.49
CA CYS A 101 2.08 -9.04 21.53
C CYS A 101 0.81 -8.47 22.16
N ALA A 102 -0.23 -8.20 21.36
CA ALA A 102 -1.50 -7.69 21.87
C ALA A 102 -2.22 -8.69 22.78
N LEU A 103 -2.23 -9.97 22.41
CA LEU A 103 -2.86 -11.03 23.21
C LEU A 103 -2.12 -11.28 24.53
N PHE A 104 -0.79 -11.30 24.51
CA PHE A 104 0.02 -11.41 25.73
C PHE A 104 -0.13 -10.19 26.65
N GLY A 105 -0.20 -8.98 26.09
CA GLY A 105 -0.42 -7.75 26.86
C GLY A 105 -1.77 -7.71 27.59
N LEU A 106 -2.84 -8.20 26.96
CA LEU A 106 -4.17 -8.27 27.60
C LEU A 106 -4.23 -9.31 28.72
N PHE A 107 -3.54 -10.45 28.57
CA PHE A 107 -3.50 -11.50 29.60
C PHE A 107 -2.77 -11.05 30.86
N THR A 108 -1.65 -10.33 30.73
CA THR A 108 -0.88 -9.86 31.88
C THR A 108 -1.60 -8.75 32.65
N PHE A 109 -2.26 -7.83 31.95
CA PHE A 109 -3.09 -6.80 32.61
C PHE A 109 -4.29 -7.40 33.35
N GLY A 110 -5.00 -8.36 32.75
CA GLY A 110 -6.11 -9.06 33.39
C GLY A 110 -5.67 -9.78 34.68
N ALA A 111 -4.57 -10.53 34.63
CA ALA A 111 -4.05 -11.28 35.78
C ALA A 111 -3.55 -10.40 36.94
N ILE A 112 -2.97 -9.24 36.65
CA ILE A 112 -2.54 -8.28 37.68
C ILE A 112 -3.77 -7.67 38.37
N THR A 113 -4.80 -7.29 37.61
CA THR A 113 -6.02 -6.70 38.19
C THR A 113 -6.79 -7.68 39.08
N THR A 114 -6.92 -8.95 38.68
CA THR A 114 -7.58 -9.97 39.50
C THR A 114 -6.76 -10.31 40.75
N SER A 115 -5.43 -10.33 40.66
CA SER A 115 -4.57 -10.58 41.82
C SER A 115 -4.63 -9.46 42.86
N ILE A 116 -4.73 -8.20 42.43
CA ILE A 116 -4.89 -7.04 43.34
C ILE A 116 -6.25 -7.06 44.04
N ILE A 117 -7.32 -7.41 43.31
CA ILE A 117 -8.67 -7.51 43.88
C ILE A 117 -8.75 -8.64 44.92
N CYS A 118 -8.15 -9.80 44.63
CA CYS A 118 -8.09 -10.91 45.59
C CYS A 118 -7.18 -10.65 46.80
N TYR A 119 -6.24 -9.71 46.72
CA TYR A 119 -5.36 -9.37 47.84
C TYR A 119 -6.01 -8.38 48.83
N PHE A 120 -6.97 -7.59 48.38
CA PHE A 120 -7.66 -6.56 49.18
C PHE A 120 -8.99 -7.04 49.80
N TRP A 121 -9.38 -8.30 49.61
CA TRP A 121 -10.57 -8.92 50.20
C TRP A 121 -10.17 -10.07 51.13
#